data_AF-A0A943WX56-F1
#
_entry.id   AF-A0A943WX56-F1
#
_cell.length_a   1.000
_cell.length_b   1.000
_cell.length_c   1.000
_cell.angle_alpha   90.00
_cell.angle_beta   90.00
_cell.angle_gamma   90.00
#
_symmetry.space_group_name_H-M   'P 1'
#
loop_
_entity.id
_entity.type
_entity.pdbx_description
1 polymer ?
#
loop_
_entity_poly.entity_id
_entity_poly.type
_entity_poly.pdbx_seq_one_letter_code
_entity_poly.pdbx_strand_id
1 'polypeptide(L)'
;MGKSNKALDNLYLIGMALVVIGFILPMFKVLGQTPNGFKFINFKNSGFCTIGSLMIIAGGIAGLVFNFLSNGSKTLKLAALAASIIGAIVLIIGFNDNVVYKAIGKGLLKHAYIGFYLVVVGWVSAIAGYLKSN
;
A
#
# COMPACT_ATOMS: atom_id res chain seq x y z
N MET A 1 -4.80 -22.96 -28.96
CA MET A 1 -5.21 -21.64 -28.43
C MET A 1 -5.98 -21.84 -27.12
N GLY A 2 -5.27 -21.94 -25.99
CA GLY A 2 -5.88 -22.13 -24.67
C GLY A 2 -6.06 -20.79 -23.97
N LYS A 3 -7.27 -20.51 -23.47
CA LYS A 3 -7.72 -19.26 -22.82
C LYS A 3 -6.62 -18.59 -22.00
N SER A 4 -6.17 -17.40 -22.41
CA SER A 4 -5.41 -16.48 -21.56
C SER A 4 -6.20 -16.32 -20.25
N ASN A 5 -5.58 -16.67 -19.12
CA ASN A 5 -6.20 -16.59 -17.81
C ASN A 5 -6.31 -15.13 -17.38
N LYS A 6 -7.26 -14.38 -17.97
CA LYS A 6 -7.58 -12.98 -17.63
C LYS A 6 -7.75 -12.75 -16.12
N ALA A 7 -8.17 -13.77 -15.39
CA ALA A 7 -8.30 -13.72 -13.93
C ALA A 7 -6.95 -13.51 -13.20
N LEU A 8 -5.85 -13.99 -13.77
CA LEU A 8 -4.51 -13.88 -13.18
C LEU A 8 -3.81 -12.57 -13.55
N ASP A 9 -4.00 -12.08 -14.78
CA ASP A 9 -3.57 -10.72 -15.16
C ASP A 9 -4.31 -9.64 -14.34
N ASN A 10 -5.54 -9.92 -13.93
CA ASN A 10 -6.31 -9.05 -13.02
C ASN A 10 -5.86 -9.15 -11.56
N LEU A 11 -5.07 -10.15 -11.16
CA LEU A 11 -4.66 -10.31 -9.76
C LEU A 11 -3.73 -9.17 -9.32
N TYR A 12 -2.87 -8.69 -10.23
CA TYR A 12 -2.05 -7.50 -10.00
C TYR A 12 -2.93 -6.26 -9.76
N LEU A 13 -3.92 -6.05 -10.64
CA LEU A 13 -4.87 -4.94 -10.54
C LEU A 13 -5.67 -5.00 -9.23
N ILE A 14 -6.22 -6.16 -8.90
CA ILE A 14 -6.97 -6.39 -7.65
C ILE A 14 -6.07 -6.10 -6.45
N GLY A 15 -4.82 -6.58 -6.48
CA GLY A 15 -3.85 -6.32 -5.43
C GLY A 15 -3.61 -4.83 -5.20
N MET A 16 -3.34 -4.07 -6.26
CA MET A 16 -3.14 -2.62 -6.15
C MET A 16 -4.41 -1.86 -5.75
N ALA A 17 -5.60 -2.34 -6.16
CA ALA A 17 -6.87 -1.78 -5.73
C ALA A 17 -7.08 -1.98 -4.22
N LEU A 18 -6.76 -3.16 -3.70
CA LEU A 18 -6.83 -3.45 -2.27
C LEU A 18 -5.87 -2.59 -1.46
N VAL A 19 -4.68 -2.27 -1.99
CA VAL A 19 -3.75 -1.31 -1.37
C VAL A 19 -4.40 0.07 -1.25
N VAL A 20 -5.00 0.59 -2.31
CA VAL A 20 -5.67 1.91 -2.29
C VAL A 20 -6.86 1.91 -1.33
N ILE A 21 -7.73 0.90 -1.42
CA ILE A 21 -8.92 0.78 -0.56
C ILE A 21 -8.51 0.62 0.91
N GLY A 22 -7.54 -0.25 1.19
CA GLY A 22 -7.02 -0.48 2.53
C GLY A 22 -6.42 0.78 3.15
N PHE A 23 -5.82 1.65 2.35
CA PHE A 23 -5.27 2.92 2.80
C PHE A 23 -6.35 3.97 3.14
N ILE A 24 -7.48 3.96 2.43
CA ILE A 24 -8.64 4.82 2.68
C ILE A 24 -9.37 4.39 3.95
N LEU A 25 -9.45 3.08 4.19
CA LEU A 25 -10.08 2.48 5.36
C LEU A 25 -9.24 2.68 6.63
N PRO A 26 -9.85 2.53 7.82
CA PRO A 26 -9.11 2.58 9.07
C PRO A 26 -8.01 1.50 9.08
N MET A 27 -6.78 1.92 9.34
CA MET A 27 -5.60 1.05 9.30
C MET A 27 -5.13 0.66 10.68
N PHE A 28 -5.22 1.58 11.66
CA PHE A 28 -4.75 1.33 13.01
C PHE A 28 -5.78 1.80 14.04
N LYS A 29 -5.72 1.24 15.25
CA LYS A 29 -6.45 1.70 16.43
C LYS A 29 -5.47 2.32 17.43
N VAL A 30 -5.67 3.59 17.76
CA VAL A 30 -4.81 4.35 18.68
C VAL A 30 -5.68 5.22 19.58
N LEU A 31 -5.56 5.06 20.90
CA LEU A 31 -6.19 5.94 21.90
C LEU A 31 -7.69 6.22 21.62
N GLY A 32 -8.45 5.18 21.31
CA GLY A 32 -9.90 5.28 21.03
C GLY A 32 -10.26 5.81 19.63
N GLN A 33 -9.28 6.19 18.82
CA GLN A 33 -9.47 6.60 17.42
C GLN A 33 -8.98 5.51 16.46
N THR A 34 -9.61 5.45 15.28
CA THR A 34 -9.24 4.50 14.22
C THR A 34 -8.74 5.25 12.97
N PRO A 35 -7.50 5.80 12.99
CA PRO A 35 -6.93 6.52 11.86
C PRO A 35 -6.88 5.68 10.57
N ASN A 36 -7.23 6.31 9.45
CA ASN A 36 -6.88 5.82 8.11
C ASN A 36 -5.50 6.35 7.68
N GLY A 37 -5.04 5.97 6.49
CA GLY A 37 -3.71 6.35 5.99
C GLY A 37 -3.49 7.83 5.76
N PHE A 38 -4.55 8.53 5.37
CA PHE A 38 -4.47 9.98 5.13
C PHE A 38 -4.17 10.77 6.39
N LYS A 39 -4.52 10.25 7.57
CA LYS A 39 -4.22 10.92 8.84
C LYS A 39 -2.73 11.01 9.15
N PHE A 40 -1.90 10.19 8.51
CA PHE A 40 -0.45 10.24 8.62
C PHE A 40 0.18 11.24 7.64
N ILE A 41 -0.61 11.86 6.77
CA ILE A 41 -0.16 12.89 5.83
C ILE A 41 -0.31 14.25 6.50
N ASN A 42 0.83 14.83 6.88
CA ASN A 42 0.90 16.21 7.39
C ASN A 42 1.92 17.01 6.57
N PHE A 43 1.41 17.92 5.73
CA PHE A 43 2.23 18.80 4.88
C PHE A 43 2.86 19.98 5.63
N LYS A 44 2.37 20.32 6.83
CA LYS A 44 2.95 21.40 7.64
C LYS A 44 4.22 20.98 8.38
N ASN A 45 4.39 19.68 8.59
CA ASN A 45 5.56 19.10 9.27
C ASN A 45 5.90 17.78 8.56
N SER A 46 6.42 17.90 7.34
CA SER A 46 6.65 16.81 6.38
C SER A 46 7.75 15.86 6.86
N GLY A 47 7.41 14.98 7.81
CA GLY A 47 8.26 13.89 8.29
C GLY A 47 8.06 12.58 7.53
N PHE A 48 8.82 11.55 7.93
CA PHE A 48 8.80 10.22 7.31
C PHE A 48 7.40 9.58 7.23
N CYS A 49 6.51 9.86 8.19
CA CYS A 49 5.12 9.37 8.14
C CYS A 49 4.36 9.90 6.91
N THR A 50 4.52 11.19 6.60
CA THR A 50 3.89 11.82 5.43
C THR A 50 4.45 11.23 4.14
N ILE A 51 5.78 11.10 4.06
CA ILE A 51 6.47 10.57 2.87
C ILE A 51 6.06 9.12 2.62
N GLY A 52 6.11 8.28 3.65
CA GLY A 52 5.74 6.87 3.55
C GLY A 52 4.28 6.69 3.13
N SER A 53 3.38 7.46 3.73
CA SER A 53 1.95 7.49 3.40
C SER A 53 1.69 7.86 1.93
N LEU A 54 2.36 8.90 1.45
CA LEU A 54 2.26 9.34 0.05
C LEU A 54 2.81 8.28 -0.91
N MET A 55 3.94 7.64 -0.58
CA MET A 55 4.51 6.58 -1.41
C MET A 55 3.58 5.35 -1.50
N ILE A 56 2.93 4.95 -0.40
CA ILE A 56 1.98 3.82 -0.40
C ILE A 56 0.82 4.10 -1.36
N ILE A 57 0.16 5.26 -1.21
CA ILE A 57 -1.04 5.59 -1.99
C ILE A 57 -0.69 5.96 -3.44
N ALA A 58 0.39 6.70 -3.67
CA ALA A 58 0.85 7.04 -5.01
C ALA A 58 1.33 5.80 -5.77
N GLY A 59 2.06 4.90 -5.11
CA GLY A 59 2.44 3.60 -5.67
C GLY A 59 1.22 2.74 -5.99
N GLY A 60 0.23 2.68 -5.09
CA GLY A 60 -1.06 2.03 -5.30
C GLY A 60 -1.78 2.51 -6.56
N ILE A 61 -1.99 3.83 -6.67
CA ILE A 61 -2.67 4.47 -7.79
C ILE A 61 -1.86 4.32 -9.08
N ALA A 62 -0.55 4.56 -9.05
CA ALA A 62 0.32 4.39 -10.21
C ALA A 62 0.28 2.95 -10.72
N GLY A 63 0.29 1.96 -9.83
CA GLY A 63 0.16 0.55 -10.18
C GLY A 63 -1.16 0.24 -10.88
N LEU A 64 -2.28 0.82 -10.43
CA LEU A 64 -3.56 0.71 -11.12
C LEU A 64 -3.51 1.32 -12.52
N VAL A 65 -3.00 2.55 -12.63
CA VAL A 65 -2.92 3.28 -13.90
C VAL A 65 -2.02 2.55 -14.91
N PHE A 66 -0.86 2.06 -14.48
CA PHE A 66 0.05 1.27 -15.32
C PHE A 66 -0.54 -0.05 -15.78
N ASN A 67 -1.59 -0.56 -15.14
CA ASN A 67 -2.28 -1.75 -15.61
C ASN A 67 -3.18 -1.49 -16.83
N PHE A 68 -3.64 -0.24 -17.02
CA PHE A 68 -4.50 0.15 -18.14
C PHE A 68 -3.75 0.81 -19.30
N LEU A 69 -2.50 1.21 -19.09
CA LEU A 69 -1.66 1.75 -20.16
C LEU A 69 -1.18 0.61 -21.07
N SER A 70 -1.41 0.75 -22.38
CA SER A 70 -0.94 -0.22 -23.39
C SER A 70 0.58 -0.40 -23.41
N ASN A 71 1.31 0.63 -22.99
CA ASN A 71 2.77 0.66 -22.81
C ASN A 71 3.21 0.49 -21.35
N GLY A 72 2.32 0.06 -20.46
CA GLY A 72 2.61 -0.20 -19.05
C GLY A 72 3.59 -1.36 -18.92
N SER A 73 4.88 -1.07 -19.06
CA SER A 73 5.93 -2.07 -19.00
C SER A 73 5.87 -2.80 -17.66
N LYS A 74 6.16 -4.10 -17.67
CA LYS A 74 6.26 -4.91 -16.44
C LYS A 74 7.14 -4.23 -15.39
N THR A 75 8.19 -3.53 -15.83
CA THR A 75 9.09 -2.75 -14.98
C THR A 75 8.38 -1.61 -14.25
N LEU A 76 7.48 -0.87 -14.90
CA LEU A 76 6.72 0.22 -14.26
C LEU A 76 5.72 -0.30 -13.22
N LYS A 77 5.06 -1.43 -13.51
CA LYS A 77 4.19 -2.11 -12.54
C LYS A 77 4.99 -2.54 -11.31
N LEU A 78 6.16 -3.18 -11.52
CA LEU A 78 7.05 -3.56 -10.43
C LEU A 78 7.55 -2.35 -9.64
N ALA A 79 7.92 -1.26 -10.31
CA ALA A 79 8.37 -0.03 -9.66
C ALA A 79 7.27 0.60 -8.80
N ALA A 80 6.02 0.62 -9.27
CA ALA A 80 4.89 1.12 -8.50
C ALA A 80 4.59 0.28 -7.25
N LEU A 81 4.62 -1.06 -7.41
CA LEU A 81 4.49 -1.99 -6.29
C LEU A 81 5.63 -1.83 -5.27
N ALA A 82 6.88 -1.78 -5.74
CA ALA A 82 8.04 -1.58 -4.90
C ALA A 82 7.99 -0.24 -4.17
N ALA A 83 7.61 0.84 -4.84
CA ALA A 83 7.43 2.15 -4.23
C ALA A 83 6.37 2.11 -3.12
N SER A 84 5.27 1.39 -3.33
CA SER A 84 4.23 1.23 -2.30
C SER A 84 4.75 0.50 -1.06
N ILE A 85 5.50 -0.59 -1.25
CA ILE A 85 6.10 -1.36 -0.15
C ILE A 85 7.18 -0.56 0.58
N ILE A 86 8.06 0.13 -0.15
CA ILE A 86 9.09 1.01 0.42
C ILE A 86 8.42 2.13 1.23
N GLY A 87 7.32 2.70 0.72
CA GLY A 87 6.53 3.67 1.45
C GLY A 87 6.06 3.16 2.82
N ALA A 88 5.69 1.89 2.92
CA ALA A 88 5.33 1.28 4.19
C ALA A 88 6.51 1.11 5.15
N ILE A 89 7.68 0.76 4.65
CA ILE A 89 8.89 0.72 5.47
C ILE A 89 9.20 2.11 6.02
N VAL A 90 9.15 3.14 5.17
CA VAL A 90 9.36 4.54 5.57
C VAL A 90 8.31 5.00 6.58
N LEU A 91 7.05 4.60 6.41
CA LEU A 91 5.97 4.88 7.37
C LEU A 91 6.26 4.26 8.74
N ILE A 92 6.72 3.00 8.78
CA ILE A 92 7.06 2.29 10.02
C ILE A 92 8.25 2.97 10.73
N ILE A 93 9.27 3.38 9.99
CA ILE A 93 10.40 4.14 10.54
C ILE A 93 9.88 5.45 11.15
N GLY A 94 9.04 6.18 10.41
CA GLY A 94 8.42 7.42 10.90
C GLY A 94 7.57 7.24 12.16
N PHE A 95 6.93 6.09 12.34
CA PHE A 95 6.21 5.77 13.57
C PHE A 95 7.16 5.63 14.77
N ASN A 96 8.36 5.10 14.58
CA ASN A 96 9.32 4.92 15.67
C ASN A 96 9.98 6.24 16.11
N ASP A 97 10.12 7.20 15.19
CA ASP A 97 10.69 8.52 15.46
C ASP A 97 9.68 9.50 16.09
N ASN A 98 8.39 9.34 15.81
CA ASN A 98 7.36 10.24 16.33
C ASN A 98 6.71 9.69 17.61
N VAL A 99 6.82 10.42 18.72
CA VAL A 99 6.27 10.04 20.04
C VAL A 99 4.77 9.70 19.97
N VAL A 100 4.00 10.40 19.14
CA VAL A 100 2.55 10.20 18.96
C VAL A 100 2.24 8.87 18.26
N TYR A 101 3.09 8.45 17.32
CA TYR A 101 2.86 7.26 16.50
C TYR A 101 3.66 6.02 16.94
N LYS A 102 4.54 6.18 17.93
CA LYS A 102 5.38 5.10 18.48
C LYS A 102 4.59 3.91 19.03
N ALA A 103 3.38 4.17 19.53
CA ALA A 103 2.46 3.12 19.96
C ALA A 103 1.99 2.23 18.80
N ILE A 104 1.79 2.82 17.61
CA ILE A 104 1.49 2.07 16.37
C ILE A 104 2.72 1.25 15.96
N GLY A 105 3.91 1.87 15.96
CA GLY A 105 5.17 1.21 15.61
C GLY A 105 5.43 -0.06 16.42
N LYS A 106 5.27 0.01 17.75
CA LYS A 106 5.50 -1.12 18.68
C LYS A 106 4.39 -2.17 18.68
N GLY A 107 3.16 -1.79 18.34
CA GLY A 107 1.97 -2.62 18.45
C GLY A 107 1.28 -2.88 17.11
N LEU A 108 1.99 -2.75 16.00
CA LEU A 108 1.45 -2.64 14.64
C LEU A 108 0.44 -3.76 14.31
N LEU A 109 0.75 -4.99 14.71
CA LEU A 109 -0.15 -6.16 14.54
C LEU A 109 -1.30 -6.21 15.56
N LYS A 110 -1.11 -5.72 16.78
CA LYS A 110 -2.15 -5.68 17.83
C LYS A 110 -3.14 -4.53 17.63
N HIS A 111 -2.71 -3.50 16.93
CA HIS A 111 -3.49 -2.30 16.62
C HIS A 111 -3.90 -2.24 15.15
N ALA A 112 -3.52 -3.20 14.32
CA ALA A 112 -3.94 -3.30 12.94
C ALA A 112 -5.46 -3.47 12.83
N TYR A 113 -6.04 -2.76 11.88
CA TYR A 113 -7.45 -2.83 11.52
C TYR A 113 -7.59 -3.29 10.06
N ILE A 114 -8.83 -3.45 9.59
CA ILE A 114 -9.10 -4.05 8.28
C ILE A 114 -8.32 -3.39 7.13
N GLY A 115 -8.11 -2.07 7.18
CA GLY A 115 -7.35 -1.35 6.16
C GLY A 115 -5.91 -1.83 6.03
N PHE A 116 -5.22 -2.09 7.16
CA PHE A 116 -3.84 -2.60 7.15
C PHE A 116 -3.77 -4.00 6.52
N TYR A 117 -4.69 -4.89 6.89
CA TYR A 117 -4.74 -6.23 6.32
C TYR A 117 -5.05 -6.20 4.83
N LEU A 118 -5.92 -5.32 4.36
CA LEU A 118 -6.21 -5.14 2.93
C LEU A 118 -4.99 -4.64 2.15
N VAL A 119 -4.18 -3.74 2.73
CA VAL A 119 -2.91 -3.31 2.11
C VAL A 119 -1.94 -4.48 1.98
N VAL A 120 -1.76 -5.28 3.04
CA VAL A 120 -0.85 -6.43 3.03
C VAL A 120 -1.32 -7.51 2.05
N VAL A 121 -2.60 -7.89 2.10
CA VAL A 121 -3.22 -8.83 1.16
C VAL A 121 -3.13 -8.29 -0.27
N GLY A 122 -3.29 -6.97 -0.44
CA GLY A 122 -3.10 -6.27 -1.69
C GLY A 122 -1.70 -6.45 -2.27
N TRP A 123 -0.64 -6.24 -1.48
CA TRP A 123 0.73 -6.48 -1.94
C TRP A 123 0.98 -7.95 -2.28
N VAL A 124 0.56 -8.89 -1.44
CA VAL A 124 0.72 -10.33 -1.71
C VAL A 124 0.03 -10.71 -3.02
N SER A 125 -1.20 -10.24 -3.22
CA SER A 125 -1.97 -10.47 -4.46
C SER A 125 -1.29 -9.82 -5.67
N ALA A 126 -0.75 -8.60 -5.49
CA ALA A 126 -0.04 -7.87 -6.53
C ALA A 126 1.25 -8.58 -6.95
N ILE A 127 2.05 -9.06 -5.99
CA ILE A 127 3.26 -9.85 -6.23
C ILE A 127 2.90 -11.15 -6.97
N ALA A 128 1.89 -11.89 -6.49
CA ALA A 128 1.46 -13.13 -7.12
C ALA A 128 0.96 -12.91 -8.57
N GLY A 129 0.21 -11.83 -8.81
CA GLY A 129 -0.24 -11.45 -10.14
C GLY A 129 0.91 -11.06 -11.06
N TYR A 130 1.88 -10.32 -10.53
CA TYR A 130 3.08 -9.92 -11.26
C TYR A 130 3.93 -11.12 -11.68
N LEU A 131 4.22 -12.04 -10.75
CA LEU A 131 5.05 -13.22 -11.01
C LEU A 131 4.42 -14.19 -11.99
N LYS A 132 3.09 -14.30 -12.02
CA LYS A 132 2.35 -15.26 -12.85
C LYS A 132 1.96 -14.72 -14.23
N SER A 133 2.10 -13.41 -14.45
CA SER A 133 1.97 -12.78 -15.77
C SER A 133 3.26 -12.91 -16.60
N ASN A 134 4.29 -13.60 -16.07
CA ASN A 134 5.46 -14.11 -16.82
C ASN A 134 5.19 -15.48 -17.42
#